data_AF-A0A418GIW7-F1
#
_entry.id   AF-A0A418GIW7-F1
#
_cell.length_a   1.000
_cell.length_b   1.000
_cell.length_c   1.000
_cell.angle_alpha   90.00
_cell.angle_beta   90.00
_cell.angle_gamma   90.00
#
_symmetry.space_group_name_H-M   'P 1'
#
loop_
_entity.id
_entity.type
_entity.pdbx_description
1 polymer ?
#
loop_
_entity_poly.entity_id
_entity_poly.type
_entity_poly.pdbx_seq_one_letter_code
_entity_poly.pdbx_strand_id
1 'polypeptide(L)'
;FNYERMQAGGFTWAMLPILKKIYKDDKPGLSAAMKDNLEFINTHPNLVGFLMGLLISMEEKGENRDTIKGLKVALFGPIAGIGDAIFW
;
A
#
# COMPACT_ATOMS: atom_id res chain seq x y z
N PHE A 1 9.10 4.39 -10.34
CA PHE A 1 7.90 4.81 -11.09
C PHE A 1 7.93 4.15 -12.46
N ASN A 2 6.80 3.68 -12.98
CA ASN A 2 6.66 3.23 -14.36
C ASN A 2 5.25 3.54 -14.87
N TYR A 3 5.02 3.55 -16.19
CA TYR A 3 3.72 3.94 -16.74
C TYR A 3 2.62 2.86 -16.62
N GLU A 4 2.98 1.59 -16.38
CA GLU A 4 2.00 0.51 -16.22
C GLU A 4 1.30 0.57 -14.86
N ARG A 5 2.06 0.83 -13.79
CA ARG A 5 1.58 0.74 -12.39
C ARG A 5 1.99 1.91 -11.51
N MET A 6 2.52 2.97 -12.10
CA MET A 6 2.90 4.22 -11.45
C MET A 6 3.90 3.98 -10.30
N GLN A 7 3.48 4.19 -9.06
CA GLN A 7 4.36 4.12 -7.88
C GLN A 7 4.38 2.73 -7.21
N ALA A 8 3.61 1.74 -7.72
CA ALA A 8 3.40 0.45 -7.07
C ALA A 8 4.69 -0.28 -6.65
N GLY A 9 5.73 -0.29 -7.49
CA GLY A 9 7.01 -0.93 -7.13
C GLY A 9 7.68 -0.29 -5.91
N GLY A 10 7.68 1.04 -5.83
CA GLY A 10 8.22 1.77 -4.68
C GLY A 10 7.34 1.59 -3.43
N PHE A 11 6.03 1.58 -3.62
CA PHE A 11 5.05 1.33 -2.56
C PHE A 11 5.25 -0.04 -1.90
N THR A 12 5.33 -1.12 -2.69
CA THR A 12 5.60 -2.47 -2.18
C THR A 12 6.95 -2.55 -1.49
N TRP A 13 7.99 -1.92 -2.06
CA TRP A 13 9.33 -1.91 -1.47
C TRP A 13 9.34 -1.26 -0.09
N ALA A 14 8.64 -0.14 0.08
CA ALA A 14 8.55 0.57 1.36
C ALA A 14 7.81 -0.25 2.44
N MET A 15 6.79 -1.01 2.07
CA MET A 15 6.03 -1.85 3.01
C MET A 15 6.73 -3.18 3.35
N LEU A 16 7.62 -3.67 2.48
CA LEU A 16 8.21 -5.01 2.57
C LEU A 16 8.86 -5.35 3.93
N PRO A 17 9.60 -4.46 4.61
CA PRO A 17 10.20 -4.79 5.91
C PRO A 17 9.17 -5.13 6.98
N ILE A 18 8.02 -4.45 6.99
CA ILE A 18 6.94 -4.71 7.95
C ILE A 18 6.15 -5.94 7.54
N LEU A 19 5.83 -6.11 6.26
CA LEU A 19 5.14 -7.32 5.78
C LEU A 19 5.93 -8.59 6.11
N LYS A 20 7.26 -8.57 5.98
CA LYS A 20 8.11 -9.69 6.42
C LYS A 20 8.00 -10.00 7.92
N LYS A 21 7.80 -8.98 8.77
CA LYS A 21 7.61 -9.17 10.22
C LYS A 21 6.22 -9.71 10.55
N ILE A 22 5.18 -9.28 9.84
CA ILE A 22 3.80 -9.73 10.02
C ILE A 22 3.67 -11.20 9.61
N TYR A 23 4.08 -11.51 8.37
CA TYR A 23 3.89 -12.84 7.79
C TYR A 23 4.93 -13.87 8.25
N LYS A 24 6.11 -13.45 8.72
CA LYS A 24 7.17 -14.35 9.23
C LYS A 24 7.49 -15.48 8.24
N ASP A 25 7.13 -16.72 8.60
CA ASP A 25 7.35 -17.93 7.81
C ASP A 25 6.23 -18.22 6.79
N ASP A 26 5.12 -17.47 6.82
CA ASP A 26 4.02 -17.56 5.86
C ASP A 26 4.41 -16.92 4.52
N LYS A 27 5.21 -17.65 3.75
CA LYS A 27 5.62 -17.25 2.39
C LYS A 27 4.43 -17.07 1.44
N PRO A 28 3.39 -17.93 1.46
CA PRO A 28 2.19 -17.71 0.65
C PRO A 28 1.49 -16.38 0.97
N GLY A 29 1.25 -16.08 2.25
CA GLY A 29 0.63 -14.82 2.67
C GLY A 29 1.47 -13.61 2.30
N LEU A 30 2.79 -13.65 2.53
CA LEU A 30 3.70 -12.59 2.14
C LEU A 30 3.69 -12.35 0.61
N SER A 31 3.73 -13.43 -0.18
CA SER A 31 3.67 -13.36 -1.65
C SER A 31 2.35 -12.74 -2.11
N ALA A 32 1.25 -13.10 -1.46
CA ALA A 32 -0.06 -12.50 -1.70
C ALA A 32 0.00 -11.00 -1.40
N ALA A 33 0.44 -10.59 -0.20
CA ALA A 33 0.60 -9.19 0.24
C ALA A 33 1.39 -8.35 -0.77
N MET A 34 2.52 -8.88 -1.24
CA MET A 34 3.36 -8.22 -2.23
C MET A 34 2.67 -8.06 -3.58
N LYS A 35 1.90 -9.07 -4.04
CA LYS A 35 1.16 -8.98 -5.31
C LYS A 35 0.12 -7.88 -5.29
N ASP A 36 -0.64 -7.75 -4.20
CA ASP A 36 -1.66 -6.70 -4.07
C ASP A 36 -1.03 -5.30 -3.96
N ASN A 37 0.08 -5.19 -3.25
CA ASN A 37 0.80 -3.92 -3.16
C ASN A 37 1.41 -3.49 -4.51
N LEU A 38 1.73 -4.45 -5.39
CA LEU A 38 2.18 -4.21 -6.76
C LEU A 38 1.06 -3.80 -7.74
N GLU A 39 -0.20 -3.77 -7.31
CA GLU A 39 -1.28 -3.19 -8.09
C GLU A 39 -1.17 -1.66 -8.15
N PHE A 40 -1.80 -1.09 -9.18
CA PHE A 40 -1.76 0.33 -9.49
C PHE A 40 -1.96 1.21 -8.25
N ILE A 41 -1.07 2.18 -8.09
CA ILE A 41 -1.21 3.25 -7.11
C ILE A 41 -0.44 4.47 -7.60
N ASN A 42 -1.13 5.61 -7.55
CA ASN A 42 -0.54 6.90 -7.85
C ASN A 42 -1.07 7.92 -6.84
N THR A 43 -0.24 8.27 -5.86
CA THR A 43 -0.61 9.15 -4.75
C THR A 43 0.52 10.08 -4.37
N HIS A 44 0.20 11.03 -3.50
CA HIS A 44 1.14 12.08 -3.11
C HIS A 44 2.22 11.54 -2.16
N PRO A 45 3.52 11.74 -2.46
CA PRO A 45 4.63 11.12 -1.73
C PRO A 45 4.73 11.57 -0.26
N ASN A 46 4.32 12.79 0.09
CA ASN A 46 4.37 13.25 1.48
C ASN A 46 3.26 12.67 2.36
N LEU A 47 2.13 12.25 1.76
CA LEU A 47 0.98 11.71 2.51
C LEU A 47 0.84 10.19 2.42
N VAL A 48 1.62 9.53 1.55
CA VAL A 48 1.57 8.07 1.35
C VAL A 48 1.84 7.29 2.65
N GLY A 49 2.64 7.84 3.57
CA GLY A 49 2.95 7.20 4.85
C GLY A 49 1.72 6.95 5.72
N PHE A 50 0.72 7.84 5.67
CA PHE A 50 -0.54 7.66 6.38
C PHE A 50 -1.33 6.47 5.82
N LEU A 51 -1.44 6.37 4.49
CA LEU A 51 -2.08 5.24 3.83
C LEU A 51 -1.37 3.92 4.16
N MET A 52 -0.04 3.89 4.09
CA MET A 52 0.75 2.71 4.44
C MET A 52 0.50 2.26 5.88
N GLY A 53 0.42 3.20 6.84
CA GLY A 53 0.13 2.89 8.24
C GLY A 53 -1.24 2.24 8.43
N LEU A 54 -2.28 2.74 7.75
CA LEU A 54 -3.62 2.15 7.79
C LEU A 54 -3.62 0.72 7.26
N LEU A 55 -3.02 0.49 6.09
CA LEU A 55 -2.99 -0.84 5.47
C LEU A 55 -2.16 -1.82 6.30
N ILE A 56 -1.02 -1.40 6.84
CA ILE A 56 -0.20 -2.22 7.75
C ILE A 56 -1.01 -2.62 9.00
N SER A 57 -1.76 -1.71 9.60
CA SER A 57 -2.58 -2.04 10.77
C SER A 57 -3.64 -3.10 10.46
N MET A 58 -4.18 -3.12 9.24
CA MET A 58 -5.11 -4.16 8.80
C MET A 58 -4.41 -5.50 8.54
N GLU A 59 -3.23 -5.47 7.93
CA GLU A 59 -2.38 -6.64 7.73
C GLU A 59 -2.01 -7.30 9.09
N GLU A 60 -1.67 -6.49 10.11
CA GLU A 60 -1.38 -6.97 11.48
C GLU A 60 -2.58 -7.66 12.15
N LYS A 61 -3.80 -7.23 11.82
CA LYS A 61 -5.04 -7.82 12.34
C LYS A 61 -5.49 -9.06 11.57
N GLY A 62 -4.82 -9.39 10.46
CA GLY A 62 -5.23 -10.47 9.58
C GLY A 62 -6.57 -10.21 8.89
N GLU A 63 -6.87 -8.94 8.58
CA GLU A 63 -8.08 -8.57 7.86
C GLU A 63 -8.16 -9.23 6.48
N ASN A 64 -9.38 -9.36 5.95
CA ASN A 64 -9.57 -9.92 4.62
C ASN A 64 -8.83 -9.08 3.57
N ARG A 65 -8.08 -9.75 2.68
CA ARG A 65 -7.26 -9.10 1.66
C ARG A 65 -8.05 -8.21 0.72
N ASP A 66 -9.26 -8.61 0.32
CA ASP A 66 -10.11 -7.80 -0.55
C ASP A 66 -10.55 -6.51 0.16
N THR A 67 -10.69 -6.53 1.49
CA THR A 67 -10.96 -5.34 2.30
C THR A 67 -9.75 -4.41 2.34
N ILE A 68 -8.54 -4.95 2.53
CA ILE A 68 -7.29 -4.17 2.50
C ILE A 68 -7.10 -3.51 1.12
N LYS A 69 -7.29 -4.28 0.04
CA LYS A 69 -7.24 -3.76 -1.34
C LYS A 69 -8.30 -2.70 -1.60
N GLY A 70 -9.53 -2.95 -1.16
CA GLY A 70 -10.64 -2.00 -1.29
C GLY A 70 -10.30 -0.67 -0.62
N LEU A 71 -9.72 -0.70 0.58
CA LEU A 71 -9.29 0.51 1.28
C LEU A 71 -8.16 1.23 0.53
N LYS A 72 -7.15 0.51 0.04
CA LYS A 72 -6.07 1.09 -0.78
C LYS A 72 -6.65 1.85 -1.98
N VAL A 73 -7.54 1.20 -2.75
CA VAL A 73 -8.16 1.77 -3.95
C VAL A 73 -9.04 2.97 -3.62
N ALA A 74 -9.83 2.89 -2.54
CA ALA A 74 -10.71 3.97 -2.12
C ALA A 74 -9.94 5.22 -1.65
N LEU A 75 -8.77 5.05 -1.04
CA LEU A 75 -8.06 6.16 -0.38
C LEU A 75 -6.91 6.76 -1.19
N PHE A 76 -6.25 6.02 -2.09
CA PHE A 76 -5.05 6.56 -2.75
C PHE A 76 -5.36 7.81 -3.58
N GLY A 77 -6.53 7.87 -4.23
CA GLY A 77 -6.96 8.99 -5.07
C GLY A 77 -7.26 10.26 -4.27
N PRO A 78 -8.14 10.19 -3.25
CA PRO A 78 -8.38 11.33 -2.35
C PRO A 78 -7.11 11.85 -1.67
N ILE A 79 -6.22 10.96 -1.21
CA ILE A 79 -4.94 11.34 -0.60
C ILE A 79 -4.04 12.06 -1.62
N ALA A 80 -4.07 11.63 -2.89
CA ALA A 80 -3.36 12.31 -3.96
C ALA A 80 -3.84 13.76 -4.09
N GLY A 81 -5.15 13.97 -4.25
CA GLY A 81 -5.73 15.30 -4.43
C GLY A 81 -5.51 16.24 -3.25
N ILE A 82 -5.64 15.74 -2.02
CA ILE A 82 -5.36 16.54 -0.81
C ILE A 82 -3.87 16.90 -0.72
N GLY A 83 -2.98 15.94 -0.97
CA GLY A 83 -1.54 16.18 -0.93
C GLY A 83 -1.11 17.19 -1.98
N ASP A 84 -1.63 17.06 -3.20
CA ASP A 84 -1.31 17.99 -4.26
C ASP A 84 -1.80 19.40 -3.93
N ALA A 85 -3.00 19.57 -3.37
CA ALA A 85 -3.52 20.88 -2.99
C ALA A 85 -2.77 21.57 -1.83
N ILE A 86 -2.04 20.82 -1.00
CA ILE A 86 -1.28 21.36 0.15
C ILE A 86 0.16 21.70 -0.25
N PHE A 87 0.77 20.88 -1.10
CA PHE A 87 2.20 20.94 -1.38
C PHE A 87 2.54 21.52 -2.76
N TRP A 88 1.56 21.67 -3.66
CA TRP A 88 1.76 22.14 -5.04
C TRP A 88 0.72 23.19 -5.45
#